data_AF-A0A2C6B6N7-F1
#
_entry.id   AF-A0A2C6B6N7-F1
#
_cell.length_a   1.000
_cell.length_b   1.000
_cell.length_c   1.000
_cell.angle_alpha   90.00
_cell.angle_beta   90.00
_cell.angle_gamma   90.00
#
_symmetry.space_group_name_H-M   'P 1'
#
loop_
_entity.id
_entity.type
_entity.pdbx_description
1 polymer ?
#
loop_
_entity_poly.entity_id
_entity_poly.type
_entity_poly.pdbx_seq_one_letter_code
_entity_poly.pdbx_strand_id
1 'polypeptide(L)' 'MLAGGVAANSLLRSQLIEKAAEKGVKVIYPSMKLCTDNAAMIAEAAYYKLKNAKNEKDCFASLMASDEKVV' A
#
# COMPACT_ATOMS: atom_id res chain seq x y z
N MET A 1 -2.99 -4.68 9.12
CA MET A 1 -2.50 -3.37 8.63
C MET A 1 -3.69 -2.61 8.08
N LEU A 2 -3.78 -1.31 8.36
CA LEU A 2 -4.84 -0.42 7.86
C LEU A 2 -4.21 0.62 6.91
N ALA A 3 -4.77 0.78 5.72
CA ALA A 3 -4.28 1.70 4.68
C ALA A 3 -5.45 2.23 3.82
N GLY A 4 -5.17 3.18 2.92
CA GLY A 4 -6.16 3.87 2.09
C GLY A 4 -6.71 5.14 2.74
N GLY A 5 -7.43 5.97 1.98
CA GLY A 5 -7.86 7.30 2.44
C GLY A 5 -8.67 7.28 3.73
N VAL A 6 -9.57 6.30 3.88
CA VAL A 6 -10.40 6.11 5.09
C VAL A 6 -9.55 5.71 6.31
N ALA A 7 -8.35 5.15 6.13
CA ALA A 7 -7.41 4.88 7.22
C ALA A 7 -6.92 6.16 7.92
N ALA A 8 -7.14 7.34 7.36
CA ALA A 8 -6.89 8.62 8.01
C ALA A 8 -7.94 8.96 9.10
N ASN A 9 -9.06 8.24 9.16
CA ASN A 9 -10.12 8.52 10.13
C ASN A 9 -9.69 8.19 11.56
N SER A 10 -9.73 9.17 12.46
CA SER A 10 -9.26 9.04 13.85
C SER A 10 -10.14 8.10 14.68
N LEU A 11 -11.46 8.16 14.51
CA LEU A 11 -12.40 7.29 15.22
C LEU A 11 -12.23 5.83 14.82
N LEU A 12 -12.04 5.56 13.53
CA LEU A 12 -11.75 4.22 13.02
C LEU A 12 -10.47 3.66 13.63
N ARG A 13 -9.40 4.47 13.70
CA ARG A 13 -8.13 4.05 14.30
C ARG A 13 -8.30 3.69 15.78
N SER A 14 -8.95 4.54 16.57
CA SER A 14 -9.11 4.30 18.01
C SER A 14 -9.92 3.03 18.28
N GLN A 15 -11.06 2.85 17.59
CA GLN A 15 -11.90 1.66 17.74
C GLN A 15 -11.18 0.38 17.30
N LEU A 16 -10.38 0.44 16.23
CA LEU A 16 -9.64 -0.72 15.75
C LEU A 16 -8.52 -1.10 16.72
N ILE A 17 -7.80 -0.13 17.30
CA ILE A 17 -6.75 -0.38 18.31
C ILE A 17 -7.35 -1.07 19.53
N GLU A 18 -8.47 -0.55 20.07
CA GLU A 18 -9.15 -1.12 21.22
C GLU A 18 -9.56 -2.57 20.99
N LYS A 19 -10.29 -2.84 19.90
CA LYS A 19 -10.77 -4.19 19.57
C LYS A 19 -9.65 -5.16 19.20
N ALA A 20 -8.56 -4.66 18.63
CA ALA A 20 -7.40 -5.50 18.30
C ALA A 20 -6.60 -5.88 19.55
N ALA A 21 -6.52 -4.98 20.54
CA ALA A 21 -5.86 -5.24 21.82
C ALA A 21 -6.55 -6.38 22.57
N GLU A 22 -7.90 -6.43 22.58
CA GLU A 22 -8.69 -7.54 23.14
C GLU A 22 -8.33 -8.90 22.53
N LYS A 23 -7.83 -8.91 21.29
CA LYS A 23 -7.46 -10.12 20.54
C LYS A 23 -5.95 -10.37 20.52
N GLY A 24 -5.15 -9.55 21.20
CA GLY A 24 -3.68 -9.62 21.16
C GLY A 24 -3.09 -9.30 19.78
N VAL A 25 -3.82 -8.58 18.92
CA VAL A 25 -3.41 -8.23 17.56
C VAL A 25 -2.84 -6.82 17.52
N LYS A 26 -1.67 -6.65 16.91
CA LYS A 26 -1.07 -5.33 16.69
C LYS A 26 -1.68 -4.64 15.47
N VAL A 27 -2.14 -3.40 15.66
CA VAL A 27 -2.58 -2.53 14.56
C VAL A 27 -1.39 -1.72 14.05
N ILE A 28 -1.22 -1.68 12.73
CA ILE A 28 -0.20 -0.89 12.03
C ILE A 28 -0.90 -0.07 10.95
N TYR A 29 -0.62 1.22 10.90
CA TYR A 29 -1.13 2.16 9.89
C TYR A 29 -0.06 3.23 9.57
N PRO A 30 -0.06 3.80 8.37
CA PRO A 30 0.89 4.84 8.00
C PRO A 30 0.56 6.20 8.64
N SER A 31 1.50 7.13 8.58
CA SER A 31 1.25 8.52 8.99
C SER A 31 0.12 9.14 8.15
N MET A 32 -0.55 10.18 8.66
CA MET A 32 -1.72 10.79 8.00
C MET A 32 -1.45 11.21 6.55
N LYS A 33 -0.25 11.77 6.29
CA LYS A 33 0.17 12.24 4.95
C LYS A 33 0.35 11.11 3.93
N LEU A 34 0.43 9.87 4.39
CA LEU A 34 0.66 8.68 3.58
C LEU A 34 -0.58 7.79 3.45
N CYS A 35 -1.71 8.15 4.06
CA CYS A 35 -2.94 7.36 3.97
C CYS A 35 -3.68 7.54 2.64
N THR A 36 -3.70 8.75 2.10
CA THR A 36 -4.34 9.08 0.81
C THR A 36 -3.39 8.82 -0.35
N ASP A 37 -3.93 8.82 -1.57
CA ASP A 37 -3.12 8.63 -2.77
C ASP A 37 -1.97 9.64 -2.83
N ASN A 38 -0.75 9.12 -2.96
CA ASN A 38 0.46 9.93 -2.99
C ASN A 38 1.55 9.25 -3.84
N ALA A 39 2.45 10.04 -4.41
CA ALA A 39 3.55 9.51 -5.23
C ALA A 39 4.54 8.65 -4.43
N ALA A 40 4.68 8.86 -3.13
CA ALA A 40 5.62 8.12 -2.31
C ALA A 40 5.25 6.63 -2.21
N MET A 41 3.96 6.29 -2.11
CA MET A 41 3.52 4.88 -2.09
C MET A 41 3.81 4.17 -3.42
N ILE A 42 3.68 4.88 -4.54
CA ILE A 42 3.99 4.35 -5.88
C ILE A 42 5.50 4.16 -6.04
N ALA A 43 6.29 5.14 -5.60
CA ALA A 43 7.75 5.06 -5.63
C ALA A 43 8.29 3.91 -4.76
N GLU A 44 7.74 3.73 -3.55
CA GLU A 44 8.12 2.62 -2.66
C GLU A 44 7.75 1.26 -3.27
N ALA A 45 6.54 1.13 -3.83
CA ALA A 45 6.12 -0.08 -4.52
C ALA A 45 7.04 -0.40 -5.72
N ALA A 46 7.39 0.61 -6.52
CA ALA A 46 8.31 0.47 -7.65
C ALA A 46 9.72 0.07 -7.20
N TYR A 47 10.24 0.69 -6.14
CA TYR A 47 11.55 0.36 -5.57
C TYR A 47 11.62 -1.11 -5.15
N TYR A 48 10.64 -1.61 -4.39
CA TYR A 48 10.64 -3.01 -3.95
C TYR A 48 10.40 -3.98 -5.11
N LYS A 49 9.61 -3.59 -6.12
CA LYS A 49 9.42 -4.41 -7.32
C LYS A 49 10.72 -4.56 -8.09
N LEU A 50 11.45 -3.46 -8.31
CA LEU A 50 12.76 -3.48 -8.97
C LEU A 50 13.79 -4.27 -8.15
N LYS A 51 13.86 -4.04 -6.83
CA LYS A 51 14.79 -4.73 -5.94
C LYS A 51 14.62 -6.25 -5.93
N ASN A 52 13.38 -6.73 -6.07
CA ASN A 52 13.05 -8.15 -6.04
C ASN A 52 12.92 -8.77 -7.44
N ALA A 53 13.11 -8.00 -8.52
CA ALA A 53 13.03 -8.50 -9.88
C ALA A 53 14.25 -9.38 -10.21
N LYS A 54 14.02 -10.52 -10.87
CA LYS A 54 15.11 -11.40 -11.34
C LYS A 54 15.72 -10.90 -12.65
N ASN A 55 14.95 -10.14 -13.43
CA ASN A 55 15.33 -9.52 -14.69
C ASN A 55 14.35 -8.36 -15.01
N GLU A 56 14.67 -7.55 -16.03
CA GLU A 56 13.84 -6.39 -16.42
C GLU A 56 12.40 -6.78 -16.81
N LYS A 57 12.23 -7.92 -17.49
CA LYS A 57 10.90 -8.38 -17.93
C LYS A 57 9.99 -8.74 -16.75
N ASP A 58 10.54 -9.36 -15.71
CA ASP A 58 9.82 -9.64 -14.45
C ASP A 58 9.40 -8.35 -13.73
N CYS A 59 10.22 -7.30 -13.80
CA CYS A 59 9.92 -6.01 -13.16
C CYS A 59 8.69 -5.33 -13.78
N PHE A 60 8.51 -5.46 -15.10
CA PHE A 60 7.45 -4.75 -15.85
C PHE A 60 6.37 -5.68 -16.42
N ALA A 61 6.33 -6.96 -16.05
CA ALA A 61 5.39 -7.94 -16.62
C ALA A 61 3.92 -7.48 -16.63
N SER A 62 3.48 -6.74 -15.60
CA SER A 62 2.12 -6.21 -15.50
C SER A 62 1.84 -5.00 -16.42
N LEU A 63 2.88 -4.26 -16.82
CA LEU A 63 2.79 -3.11 -17.73
C LEU A 63 2.88 -3.57 -19.18
N MET A 64 3.75 -4.54 -19.46
CA MET A 64 3.95 -5.12 -20.81
C MET A 64 2.73 -5.92 -21.32
N ALA A 65 1.82 -6.33 -20.42
CA ALA A 65 0.57 -6.99 -20.78
C ALA A 65 -0.56 -6.02 -21.20
N SER A 66 -0.32 -4.70 -21.06
CA SER A 66 -1.32 -3.66 -21.32
C SER A 66 -1.10 -2.89 -22.63
N ASP A 67 0.00 -3.17 -23.35
CA ASP A 67 0.35 -2.51 -24.62
C ASP A 67 -0.55 -2.92 -25.82
N GLU A 68 -1.57 -3.76 -25.60
CA GLU A 68 -2.52 -4.15 -26.67
C GLU A 68 -3.84 -3.34 -26.69
N LYS A 69 -4.09 -2.45 -25.71
CA LYS A 69 -5.30 -1.60 -25.72
C LYS A 69 -5.09 -0.23 -25.09
N VAL A 70 -4.39 0.65 -25.79
CA VAL A 70 -4.58 2.10 -25.64
C VAL A 70 -4.72 2.71 -27.03
N VAL A 71 -5.95 2.64 -27.55
CA VAL A 71 -6.52 3.64 -28.46
C VAL A 71 -7.55 4.42 -27.65
#